data_AF-A0A2D0H9J1-F1
#
_entry.id   AF-A0A2D0H9J1-F1
#
_cell.length_a   1.000
_cell.length_b   1.000
_cell.length_c   1.000
_cell.angle_alpha   90.00
_cell.angle_beta   90.00
_cell.angle_gamma   90.00
#
_symmetry.space_group_name_H-M   'P 1'
#
loop_
_entity.id
_entity.type
_entity.pdbx_description
1 polymer ?
#
loop_
_entity_poly.entity_id
_entity_poly.type
_entity_poly.pdbx_seq_one_letter_code
_entity_poly.pdbx_strand_id
1 'polypeptide(L)'
;TSKSATLAQRIGHQKRRKLMQPMHLCNGCDRLSLILCQQELPDDERFLEISKGPEGERYDIMQRSDNLVVVKPWPFEDDKFTVNVEACDLSQVKFQSSNALTKALQEAPIKVLEWTFVKS
;
A
#
# COMPACT_ATOMS: atom_id res chain seq x y z
N THR A 1 17.06 -18.90 -2.85
CA THR A 1 16.30 -17.65 -2.64
C THR A 1 14.90 -18.02 -2.22
N SER A 2 14.57 -17.90 -0.94
CA SER A 2 13.23 -18.21 -0.41
C SER A 2 12.26 -17.12 -0.86
N LYS A 3 11.20 -17.49 -1.59
CA LYS A 3 10.12 -16.57 -1.95
C LYS A 3 9.13 -16.56 -0.79
N SER A 4 9.18 -15.53 0.06
CA SER A 4 8.15 -15.32 1.09
C SER A 4 6.94 -14.64 0.46
N ALA A 5 5.74 -15.01 0.89
CA ALA A 5 4.49 -14.36 0.50
C ALA A 5 3.96 -13.54 1.68
N THR A 6 3.75 -12.25 1.48
CA THR A 6 3.13 -11.35 2.45
C THR A 6 1.64 -11.26 2.14
N LEU A 7 0.79 -11.61 3.12
CA LEU A 7 -0.64 -11.38 3.04
C LEU A 7 -0.98 -10.16 3.90
N ALA A 8 -1.42 -9.08 3.26
CA ALA A 8 -1.97 -7.91 3.96
C ALA A 8 -3.44 -8.19 4.30
N GLN A 9 -3.79 -8.25 5.58
CA GLN A 9 -5.14 -8.67 6.01
C GLN A 9 -6.07 -7.53 6.39
N ARG A 10 -5.60 -6.29 6.57
CA ARG A 10 -6.52 -5.17 6.83
C ARG A 10 -5.84 -3.82 6.74
N ILE A 11 -6.37 -2.91 5.91
CA ILE A 11 -6.07 -1.48 6.04
C ILE A 11 -6.86 -0.97 7.24
N GLY A 12 -6.17 -0.44 8.24
CA GLY A 12 -6.79 0.15 9.42
C GLY A 12 -7.76 1.27 9.01
N HIS A 13 -9.00 1.23 9.52
CA HIS A 13 -10.02 2.24 9.27
C HIS A 13 -9.73 3.56 10.01
N GLN A 14 -8.60 4.23 9.78
CA GLN A 14 -8.28 5.45 10.54
C GLN A 14 -8.55 6.78 9.80
N LYS A 15 -8.84 6.80 8.50
CA LYS A 15 -9.36 8.02 7.85
C LYS A 15 -10.19 7.72 6.59
N ARG A 16 -11.35 7.08 6.76
CA ARG A 16 -12.46 7.28 5.81
C ARG A 16 -12.93 8.72 5.95
N ARG A 17 -12.30 9.70 5.31
CA ARG A 17 -12.84 11.07 5.15
C ARG A 17 -12.08 11.84 4.08
N LYS A 18 -12.79 11.99 2.95
CA LYS A 18 -12.71 13.01 1.89
C LYS A 18 -11.40 13.09 1.08
N LEU A 19 -11.28 12.17 0.13
CA LEU A 19 -10.64 12.48 -1.15
C LEU A 19 -11.53 13.51 -1.87
N MET A 20 -10.97 14.66 -2.27
CA MET A 20 -11.65 15.65 -3.11
C MET A 20 -11.10 15.47 -4.53
N GLN A 21 -11.99 15.30 -5.50
CA GLN A 21 -11.82 14.67 -6.82
C GLN A 21 -11.96 13.13 -6.76
N PRO A 22 -12.91 12.53 -7.50
CA PRO A 22 -13.03 11.08 -7.58
C PRO A 22 -11.88 10.56 -8.45
N MET A 23 -10.67 10.47 -7.88
CA MET A 23 -9.69 9.47 -8.29
C MET A 23 -10.51 8.19 -8.44
N HIS A 24 -10.70 7.72 -9.67
CA HIS A 24 -11.63 6.63 -9.98
C HIS A 24 -11.35 5.50 -8.99
N LEU A 25 -12.23 5.35 -7.99
CA LEU A 25 -11.92 4.81 -6.67
C LEU A 25 -11.45 3.34 -6.72
N CYS A 26 -11.63 2.69 -7.88
CA CYS A 26 -11.23 1.33 -8.13
C CYS A 26 -9.82 1.22 -8.75
N ASN A 27 -9.51 1.93 -9.85
CA ASN A 27 -8.29 1.64 -10.62
C ASN A 27 -7.01 2.17 -9.94
N GLY A 28 -7.05 3.40 -9.43
CA GLY A 28 -5.88 4.01 -8.77
C GLY A 28 -5.71 3.55 -7.33
N CYS A 29 -6.81 3.28 -6.63
CA CYS A 29 -6.77 2.75 -5.27
C CYS A 29 -6.26 1.30 -5.24
N ASP A 30 -6.65 0.48 -6.23
CA ASP A 30 -6.13 -0.89 -6.38
C ASP A 30 -4.61 -0.86 -6.55
N ARG A 31 -4.10 -0.15 -7.56
CA ARG A 31 -2.65 -0.11 -7.80
C ARG A 31 -1.85 0.52 -6.66
N LEU A 32 -2.32 1.61 -6.06
CA LEU A 32 -1.66 2.19 -4.89
C LEU A 32 -1.64 1.20 -3.72
N SER A 33 -2.77 0.54 -3.43
CA SER A 33 -2.85 -0.45 -2.35
C SER A 33 -1.93 -1.65 -2.61
N LEU A 34 -1.81 -2.09 -3.87
CA LEU A 34 -0.90 -3.16 -4.27
C LEU A 34 0.56 -2.76 -4.08
N ILE A 35 0.96 -1.56 -4.52
CA ILE A 35 2.33 -1.04 -4.33
C ILE A 35 2.70 -1.05 -2.84
N LEU A 36 1.80 -0.57 -1.97
CA LEU A 36 2.04 -0.54 -0.53
C LEU A 36 2.08 -1.94 0.09
N CYS A 37 1.09 -2.79 -0.21
CA CYS A 37 1.00 -4.15 0.34
C CYS A 37 2.15 -5.06 -0.13
N GLN A 38 2.63 -4.87 -1.36
CA GLN A 38 3.79 -5.59 -1.89
C GLN A 38 5.14 -4.93 -1.51
N GLN A 39 5.11 -3.79 -0.81
CA GLN A 39 6.29 -3.02 -0.42
C GLN A 39 7.17 -2.65 -1.63
N GLU A 40 6.53 -2.23 -2.73
CA GLU A 40 7.16 -1.90 -4.03
C GLU A 40 7.38 -0.39 -4.23
N LEU A 41 7.48 0.38 -3.14
CA LEU A 41 7.89 1.77 -3.27
C LEU A 41 9.31 1.82 -3.84
N PRO A 42 9.56 2.64 -4.88
CA PRO A 42 10.85 2.66 -5.53
C PRO A 42 11.91 3.34 -4.65
N ASP A 43 13.11 2.75 -4.62
CA ASP A 43 14.29 3.39 -4.05
C ASP A 43 14.76 4.60 -4.86
N ASP A 44 15.66 5.39 -4.27
CA ASP A 44 16.35 6.54 -4.87
C ASP A 44 15.43 7.69 -5.30
N GLU A 45 14.35 7.92 -4.55
CA GLU A 45 13.39 9.02 -4.81
C GLU A 45 12.87 9.01 -6.26
N ARG A 46 12.65 7.81 -6.82
CA ARG A 46 12.09 7.66 -8.16
C ARG A 46 10.58 7.73 -8.13
N PHE A 47 9.99 8.29 -9.18
CA PHE A 47 8.55 8.27 -9.37
C PHE A 47 8.11 6.97 -10.03
N LEU A 48 7.11 6.33 -9.43
CA LEU A 48 6.41 5.19 -9.97
C LEU A 48 4.98 5.62 -10.33
N GLU A 49 4.57 5.39 -11.58
CA GLU A 49 3.18 5.65 -11.99
C GLU A 49 2.23 4.90 -11.04
N ILE A 50 1.10 5.48 -10.68
CA ILE A 50 -0.01 4.84 -9.97
C ILE A 50 -1.15 4.59 -10.97
N SER A 51 -1.62 5.64 -11.63
CA SER A 51 -2.75 5.59 -12.55
C SER A 51 -2.81 6.83 -13.45
N LYS A 52 -3.66 6.77 -14.48
CA LYS A 52 -4.08 7.93 -15.27
C LYS A 52 -5.51 8.32 -14.87
N GLY A 53 -5.70 9.60 -14.59
CA GLY A 53 -6.99 10.21 -14.32
C GLY A 53 -7.88 10.28 -15.57
N PRO A 54 -9.17 10.62 -15.39
CA PRO A 54 -10.14 10.67 -16.49
C PRO A 54 -9.76 11.69 -17.57
N GLU A 55 -9.10 12.78 -17.20
CA GLU A 55 -8.58 13.82 -18.11
C GLU A 55 -7.18 13.49 -18.66
N GLY A 56 -6.70 12.25 -18.47
CA GLY A 56 -5.36 11.82 -18.87
C GLY A 56 -4.23 12.26 -17.92
N GLU A 57 -4.57 12.93 -16.82
CA GLU A 57 -3.59 13.37 -15.81
C GLU A 57 -2.92 12.17 -15.13
N ARG A 58 -1.60 12.11 -15.18
CA ARG A 58 -0.83 11.01 -14.59
C ARG A 58 -0.57 11.26 -13.12
N TYR A 59 -0.84 10.25 -12.29
CA TYR A 59 -0.52 10.24 -10.87
C TYR A 59 0.70 9.33 -10.64
N ASP A 60 1.71 9.84 -9.96
CA ASP A 60 2.93 9.12 -9.58
C ASP A 60 3.13 9.14 -8.06
N ILE A 61 3.71 8.07 -7.51
CA ILE A 61 4.13 7.95 -6.11
C ILE A 61 5.66 7.91 -6.02
N MET A 62 6.21 8.44 -4.94
CA MET A 62 7.64 8.38 -4.63
C MET A 62 7.83 8.27 -3.12
N GLN A 63 8.79 7.46 -2.70
CA GLN A 63 9.31 7.48 -1.34
C GLN A 63 10.58 8.33 -1.30
N ARG A 64 10.61 9.30 -0.39
CA ARG A 64 11.75 10.16 -0.15
C ARG A 64 12.79 9.46 0.70
N SER A 65 14.01 9.98 0.66
CA SER A 65 15.15 9.57 1.50
C SER A 65 14.88 9.70 3.00
N ASP A 66 13.94 10.56 3.42
CA ASP A 66 13.47 10.70 4.80
C ASP A 66 12.30 9.76 5.17
N ASN A 67 12.02 8.76 4.32
CA ASN A 67 10.93 7.79 4.42
C ASN A 67 9.51 8.38 4.29
N LEU A 68 9.36 9.66 3.93
CA LEU A 68 8.05 10.24 3.64
C LEU A 68 7.61 9.88 2.23
N VAL A 69 6.30 9.71 2.06
CA VAL A 69 5.70 9.34 0.77
C VAL A 69 5.00 10.56 0.16
N VAL A 70 5.19 10.77 -1.13
CA VAL A 70 4.57 11.86 -1.87
C VAL A 70 3.82 11.32 -3.08
N VAL A 71 2.72 11.96 -3.45
CA VAL A 71 1.96 11.67 -4.67
C VAL A 71 1.88 12.93 -5.52
N LYS A 72 2.11 12.81 -6.83
CA LYS A 72 2.06 13.93 -7.78
C LYS A 72 1.12 13.63 -8.95
N PRO A 73 0.14 14.50 -9.25
CA PRO A 73 -0.26 15.66 -8.45
C PRO A 73 -0.90 15.22 -7.12
N TRP A 74 -0.87 16.09 -6.09
CA TRP A 74 -1.36 15.77 -4.75
C TRP A 74 -2.90 15.68 -4.72
N PRO A 75 -3.51 14.49 -4.54
CA PRO A 75 -4.96 14.30 -4.63
C PRO A 75 -5.68 14.39 -3.27
N PHE A 76 -4.96 14.65 -2.17
CA PHE A 76 -5.49 14.54 -0.82
C PHE A 76 -5.85 15.91 -0.23
N GLU A 77 -6.91 15.95 0.59
CA GLU A 77 -7.37 17.16 1.27
C GLU A 77 -6.37 17.61 2.35
N ASP A 78 -5.89 16.66 3.17
CA ASP A 78 -4.88 16.94 4.18
C ASP A 78 -3.49 17.09 3.55
N ASP A 79 -2.66 17.99 4.08
CA ASP A 79 -1.26 18.12 3.67
C ASP A 79 -0.37 17.00 4.24
N LYS A 80 -0.85 16.26 5.24
CA LYS A 80 -0.12 15.15 5.86
C LYS A 80 -1.07 14.14 6.51
N PHE A 81 -0.81 12.85 6.29
CA PHE A 81 -1.52 11.76 6.96
C PHE A 81 -0.68 10.48 6.99
N THR A 82 -1.07 9.55 7.85
CA THR A 82 -0.39 8.25 8.00
C THR A 82 -1.35 7.12 7.66
N VAL A 83 -0.88 6.17 6.85
CA VAL A 83 -1.60 4.95 6.47
C VAL A 83 -0.89 3.77 7.11
N ASN A 84 -1.67 2.86 7.70
CA ASN A 84 -1.16 1.61 8.24
C ASN A 84 -1.95 0.40 7.72
N VAL A 85 -1.24 -0.73 7.63
CA VAL A 85 -1.82 -2.01 7.26
C VAL A 85 -1.24 -3.10 8.16
N GLU A 86 -2.11 -4.00 8.61
CA GLU A 86 -1.71 -5.22 9.29
C GLU A 86 -1.34 -6.27 8.25
N ALA A 87 -0.15 -6.84 8.38
CA ALA A 87 0.37 -7.86 7.50
C ALA A 87 0.89 -9.06 8.30
N CYS A 88 0.80 -10.24 7.71
CA CYS A 88 1.45 -11.45 8.20
C CYS A 88 2.30 -12.05 7.08
N ASP A 89 3.49 -12.53 7.44
CA ASP A 89 4.39 -13.19 6.49
C ASP A 89 4.35 -14.70 6.73
N LEU A 90 4.11 -15.47 5.67
CA LEU A 90 4.28 -16.92 5.68
C LEU A 90 5.55 -17.27 4.91
N SER A 91 6.47 -17.96 5.58
CA SER A 91 7.71 -18.47 4.96
C SER A 91 7.44 -19.67 4.05
N GLN A 92 6.32 -20.36 4.25
CA GLN A 92 5.91 -21.54 3.49
C GLN A 92 5.00 -21.16 2.31
N VAL A 93 5.40 -21.55 1.11
CA VAL A 93 4.67 -21.24 -0.15
C VAL A 93 3.55 -22.25 -0.45
N LYS A 94 3.69 -23.50 0.01
CA LYS A 94 2.75 -24.59 -0.32
C LYS A 94 2.19 -25.21 0.95
N PHE A 95 0.86 -25.30 1.04
CA PHE A 95 0.16 -25.97 2.13
C PHE A 95 -0.52 -27.23 1.61
N GLN A 96 -0.52 -28.29 2.42
CA GLN A 96 -1.12 -29.58 2.07
C GLN A 96 -2.66 -29.53 2.08
N SER A 97 -3.25 -28.54 2.76
CA SER A 97 -4.69 -28.33 2.83
C SER A 97 -5.03 -26.89 3.21
N SER A 98 -6.28 -26.47 2.94
CA SER A 98 -6.79 -25.17 3.37
C SER A 98 -6.76 -25.00 4.89
N ASN A 99 -7.00 -26.07 5.67
CA ASN A 99 -6.92 -26.00 7.12
C ASN A 99 -5.49 -25.71 7.61
N ALA A 100 -4.48 -26.30 6.96
CA ALA A 100 -3.09 -26.03 7.29
C ALA A 100 -2.71 -24.57 6.99
N LEU A 101 -3.21 -23.99 5.90
CA LEU A 101 -3.04 -22.57 5.57
C LEU A 101 -3.73 -21.68 6.61
N THR A 102 -5.00 -21.94 6.94
CA THR A 102 -5.75 -21.14 7.92
C THR A 102 -5.07 -21.14 9.27
N LYS A 103 -4.60 -22.30 9.74
CA LYS A 103 -3.86 -22.40 11.01
C LYS A 103 -2.55 -21.60 10.96
N ALA A 104 -1.79 -21.72 9.88
CA ALA A 104 -0.57 -20.95 9.71
C ALA A 104 -0.81 -19.44 9.70
N LEU A 105 -1.89 -18.96 9.07
CA LEU A 105 -2.29 -17.56 9.09
C LEU A 105 -2.68 -17.07 10.49
N GLN A 106 -3.37 -17.91 11.28
CA GLN A 106 -3.77 -17.59 12.66
C GLN A 106 -2.59 -17.52 13.62
N GLU A 107 -1.58 -18.35 13.41
CA GLU A 107 -0.39 -18.44 14.26
C GLU A 107 0.72 -17.46 13.82
N ALA A 108 0.66 -16.94 12.60
CA ALA A 108 1.67 -16.02 12.08
C ALA A 108 1.69 -14.70 12.86
N PRO A 109 2.88 -14.18 13.20
CA PRO A 109 3.00 -12.89 13.87
C PRO A 109 2.47 -11.78 12.96
N ILE A 110 1.64 -10.90 13.53
CA ILE A 110 1.14 -9.71 12.85
C ILE A 110 2.21 -8.61 12.97
N LYS A 111 2.58 -8.02 11.83
CA LYS A 111 3.36 -6.79 11.75
C LYS A 111 2.48 -5.65 11.25
N VAL A 112 2.79 -4.43 11.67
CA VAL A 112 2.15 -3.22 11.15
C VAL A 112 3.13 -2.56 10.20
N LEU A 113 2.72 -2.37 8.95
CA LEU A 113 3.43 -1.52 8.00
C LEU A 113 2.81 -0.12 8.05
N GLU A 114 3.63 0.91 7.99
CA GLU A 114 3.21 2.29 8.15
C GLU A 114 3.91 3.19 7.14
N TRP A 115 3.15 4.11 6.54
CA TRP A 115 3.65 5.12 5.62
C TRP A 115 3.05 6.48 5.95
N THR A 116 3.90 7.51 6.02
CA THR A 116 3.46 8.88 6.22
C THR A 116 3.51 9.65 4.91
N PHE A 117 2.35 10.06 4.43
CA PHE A 117 2.17 10.86 3.24
C PHE A 117 2.29 12.35 3.57
N VAL A 118 3.00 13.10 2.74
CA VAL A 118 3.14 14.56 2.85
C VAL A 118 3.00 15.25 1.51
N LYS A 119 2.37 16.42 1.49
CA LYS A 119 2.33 17.30 0.33
C LYS A 119 3.72 17.89 0.11
N SER A 120 4.19 17.80 -1.13
CA SER A 120 5.50 18.30 -1.59
C SER A 120 5.35 19.55 -2.46
#